data_AF-A0A561D7M4-F1
#
_entry.id   AF-A0A561D7M4-F1
#
_cell.length_a   1.000
_cell.length_b   1.000
_cell.length_c   1.000
_cell.angle_alpha   90.00
_cell.angle_beta   90.00
_cell.angle_gamma   90.00
#
_symmetry.space_group_name_H-M   'P 1'
#
loop_
_entity.id
_entity.type
_entity.pdbx_description
1 polymer ?
#
loop_
_entity_poly.entity_id
_entity_poly.type
_entity_poly.pdbx_seq_one_letter_code
_entity_poly.pdbx_strand_id
1 'polypeptide(L)'
;MKKLICRNCGNEEFKVLNVGETLCRCGRRLTKLSDYQWENSQKWKEDQRRRAEIISKISLLKREIDKCLDERDEEGFKKRTFELKLCHHFLDNALQDSQHRYKKHIKQNQNKFSF
;
A
#
# COMPACT_ATOMS: atom_id res chain seq x y z
N MET A 1 -10.21 21.60 -10.48
CA MET A 1 -11.03 20.40 -10.76
C MET A 1 -10.61 19.31 -9.77
N LYS A 2 -11.55 18.60 -9.13
CA LYS A 2 -11.20 17.50 -8.22
C LYS A 2 -10.97 16.25 -9.07
N LYS A 3 -9.81 15.59 -8.95
CA LYS A 3 -9.50 14.36 -9.68
C LYS A 3 -9.74 13.13 -8.81
N LEU A 4 -10.34 12.10 -9.42
CA LEU A 4 -10.43 10.78 -8.83
C LEU A 4 -9.13 10.03 -9.07
N ILE A 5 -8.59 9.46 -8.00
CA ILE A 5 -7.38 8.65 -8.05
C ILE A 5 -7.70 7.24 -7.54
N CYS A 6 -6.90 6.27 -7.98
CA CYS A 6 -6.94 4.92 -7.43
C CYS A 6 -6.65 5.00 -5.93
N ARG A 7 -7.55 4.45 -5.11
CA ARG A 7 -7.38 4.43 -3.66
C ARG A 7 -6.13 3.64 -3.22
N ASN A 8 -5.69 2.68 -4.03
CA ASN A 8 -4.56 1.82 -3.72
C ASN A 8 -3.21 2.52 -3.95
N CYS A 9 -3.02 3.11 -5.13
CA CYS A 9 -1.73 3.58 -5.62
C CYS A 9 -1.69 5.06 -5.98
N GLY A 10 -2.83 5.76 -5.97
CA GLY A 10 -2.89 7.18 -6.28
C GLY A 10 -2.89 7.54 -7.76
N ASN A 11 -2.87 6.56 -8.67
CA ASN A 11 -2.89 6.84 -10.11
C ASN A 11 -4.20 7.52 -10.52
N GLU A 12 -4.12 8.56 -11.35
CA GLU A 12 -5.28 9.25 -11.93
C GLU A 12 -5.68 8.74 -13.31
N GLU A 13 -4.80 7.96 -13.96
CA GLU A 13 -5.05 7.40 -15.28
C GLU A 13 -5.68 5.99 -15.17
N PHE A 14 -6.76 5.75 -15.93
CA PHE A 14 -7.45 4.47 -15.92
C PHE A 14 -7.68 3.98 -17.35
N LYS A 15 -7.41 2.70 -17.61
CA LYS A 15 -7.76 2.05 -18.86
C LYS A 15 -9.15 1.44 -18.74
N VAL A 16 -10.11 1.90 -19.53
CA VAL A 16 -11.46 1.29 -19.55
C VAL A 16 -11.34 -0.09 -20.20
N LEU A 17 -11.85 -1.13 -19.51
CA LEU A 17 -11.91 -2.50 -20.05
C LEU A 17 -13.33 -2.81 -20.54
N ASN A 18 -14.32 -2.55 -19.69
CA ASN A 18 -15.75 -2.77 -19.97
C ASN A 18 -16.60 -1.66 -19.31
N VAL A 19 -17.90 -1.65 -19.59
CA VAL A 19 -18.86 -0.80 -18.87
C VAL A 19 -18.79 -1.14 -17.38
N GLY A 20 -18.42 -0.15 -16.55
CA GLY A 20 -18.28 -0.32 -15.11
C GLY A 20 -16.99 -0.99 -14.64
N GLU A 21 -16.05 -1.30 -15.53
CA GLU A 21 -14.75 -1.90 -15.18
C GLU A 21 -13.59 -1.11 -15.80
N THR A 22 -12.72 -0.58 -14.93
CA THR A 22 -11.47 0.06 -15.36
C THR A 22 -10.26 -0.64 -14.74
N LEU A 23 -9.11 -0.52 -15.40
CA LEU A 23 -7.83 -1.04 -14.94
C LEU A 23 -6.93 0.12 -14.57
N CYS A 24 -6.46 0.12 -13.34
CA CYS A 24 -5.43 1.02 -12.87
C CYS A 24 -4.05 0.54 -13.33
N ARG A 25 -3.10 1.47 -13.52
CA ARG A 25 -1.69 1.15 -13.79
C ARG A 25 -1.03 0.23 -12.75
N CYS A 26 -1.52 0.22 -11.51
CA CYS A 26 -1.07 -0.74 -10.49
C CYS A 26 -1.59 -2.18 -10.67
N GLY A 27 -2.31 -2.47 -11.76
CA GLY A 27 -2.89 -3.79 -12.05
C GLY A 27 -4.23 -4.07 -11.38
N ARG A 28 -4.72 -3.14 -10.52
CA ARG A 28 -6.02 -3.31 -9.85
C ARG A 28 -7.18 -3.00 -10.79
N ARG A 29 -8.13 -3.92 -10.88
CA ARG A 29 -9.44 -3.68 -11.50
C ARG A 29 -10.31 -2.87 -10.54
N LEU A 30 -10.85 -1.75 -11.02
CA LEU A 30 -11.70 -0.84 -10.28
C LEU A 30 -13.12 -1.02 -10.82
N THR A 31 -13.98 -1.60 -10.00
CA THR A 31 -15.37 -1.91 -10.37
C THR A 31 -16.38 -1.18 -9.49
N LYS A 32 -15.92 -0.58 -8.39
CA LYS A 32 -16.76 0.12 -7.42
C LYS A 32 -16.23 1.53 -7.19
N LEU A 33 -17.12 2.45 -6.85
CA LEU A 33 -16.73 3.83 -6.47
C LEU A 33 -15.76 3.85 -5.26
N SER A 34 -15.84 2.85 -4.38
CA SER A 34 -14.95 2.72 -3.21
C SER A 34 -13.50 2.32 -3.55
N ASP A 35 -13.24 1.92 -4.80
CA ASP A 35 -11.89 1.70 -5.33
C ASP A 35 -11.18 3.01 -5.70
N TYR A 36 -11.93 4.12 -5.72
CA TYR A 36 -11.44 5.46 -5.97
C TYR A 36 -11.43 6.28 -4.68
N GLN A 37 -10.70 7.38 -4.71
CA GLN A 37 -10.76 8.43 -3.71
C GLN A 37 -10.43 9.78 -4.35
N TRP A 38 -10.73 10.86 -3.65
CA TRP A 38 -10.33 12.20 -4.07
C TRP A 38 -8.87 12.47 -3.70
N GLU A 39 -8.09 12.97 -4.65
CA GLU A 39 -6.68 13.35 -4.46
C GLU A 39 -6.49 14.32 -3.28
N ASN A 40 -7.41 15.26 -3.10
CA ASN A 40 -7.35 16.27 -2.05
C ASN A 40 -7.83 15.78 -0.67
N SER A 41 -8.10 14.49 -0.51
CA SER A 41 -8.42 13.93 0.79
C SER A 41 -7.23 14.13 1.75
N GLN A 42 -7.46 14.81 2.87
CA GLN A 42 -6.45 15.01 3.91
C GLN A 42 -5.86 13.67 4.38
N LYS A 43 -6.73 12.67 4.53
CA LYS A 43 -6.35 11.30 4.87
C LYS A 43 -5.38 10.69 3.85
N TRP A 44 -5.63 10.90 2.55
CA TRP A 44 -4.73 10.40 1.51
C TRP A 44 -3.34 11.02 1.61
N LYS A 45 -3.27 12.34 1.82
CA LYS A 45 -1.99 13.05 1.97
C LYS A 45 -1.19 12.55 3.18
N GLU A 46 -1.86 12.33 4.31
CA GLU A 46 -1.25 11.76 5.51
C GLU A 46 -0.76 10.33 5.30
N ASP A 47 -1.57 9.49 4.63
CA ASP A 47 -1.19 8.12 4.30
C ASP A 47 0.04 8.09 3.37
N GLN A 48 0.10 8.97 2.36
CA GLN A 48 1.26 9.10 1.48
C GLN A 48 2.50 9.59 2.20
N ARG A 49 2.36 10.57 3.08
CA ARG A 49 3.47 11.08 3.90
C ARG A 49 4.06 9.95 4.76
N ARG A 50 3.22 9.21 5.47
CA ARG A 50 3.67 8.07 6.30
C ARG A 50 4.35 6.99 5.47
N ARG A 51 3.82 6.67 4.28
CA ARG A 51 4.46 5.71 3.36
C ARG A 51 5.85 6.19 2.92
N ALA A 52 5.97 7.46 2.55
CA ALA A 52 7.25 8.05 2.15
C ALA A 52 8.28 8.03 3.30
N GLU A 53 7.84 8.33 4.53
CA GLU A 53 8.69 8.24 5.74
C GLU A 53 9.19 6.81 5.97
N ILE A 54 8.33 5.80 5.85
CA ILE A 54 8.71 4.39 5.98
C ILE A 54 9.68 3.97 4.87
N ILE A 55 9.42 4.34 3.61
CA ILE A 55 10.29 4.03 2.47
C ILE A 55 11.68 4.66 2.64
N SER A 56 11.72 5.90 3.12
CA SER A 56 12.97 6.59 3.45
C SER A 56 13.75 5.82 4.51
N LYS A 57 13.08 5.41 5.59
CA LYS A 57 13.67 4.60 6.66
C LYS A 57 14.19 3.25 6.16
N ILE A 58 13.43 2.55 5.32
CA ILE A 58 13.85 1.30 4.66
C ILE A 58 15.15 1.52 3.86
N SER A 59 15.23 2.62 3.12
CA SER A 59 16.39 2.94 2.29
C SER A 59 17.64 3.20 3.12
N LEU A 60 17.49 3.90 4.26
CA LEU A 60 18.58 4.12 5.21
C LEU A 60 19.03 2.81 5.87
N LEU A 61 18.09 2.00 6.36
CA LEU A 61 18.39 0.72 6.99
C LEU A 61 19.14 -0.24 6.07
N LYS A 62 18.79 -0.28 4.78
CA LYS A 62 19.54 -1.08 3.79
C LYS A 62 21.02 -0.66 3.72
N ARG A 63 21.29 0.64 3.65
CA ARG A 63 22.67 1.17 3.64
C ARG A 63 23.41 0.88 4.94
N GLU A 64 22.73 0.97 6.09
CA GLU A 64 23.32 0.62 7.38
C GLU A 64 23.64 -0.86 7.49
N ILE A 65 22.77 -1.73 6.96
CA ILE A 65 23.02 -3.17 6.89
C ILE A 65 24.25 -3.48 6.03
N ASP A 66 24.38 -2.83 4.87
CA ASP A 66 25.55 -2.98 4.01
C ASP A 66 26.84 -2.60 4.77
N LYS A 67 26.81 -1.50 5.54
CA LYS A 67 27.95 -1.11 6.40
C LYS A 67 28.25 -2.12 7.48
N CYS A 68 27.24 -2.68 8.15
CA CYS A 68 27.47 -3.72 9.16
C CYS A 68 28.18 -4.95 8.56
N LEU A 69 27.92 -5.28 7.29
CA LEU A 69 28.62 -6.36 6.60
C LEU A 69 30.09 -6.00 6.33
N ASP A 70 30.36 -4.76 5.91
CA ASP A 70 31.73 -4.27 5.68
C ASP A 70 32.56 -4.27 6.98
N GLU A 71 31.94 -3.86 8.09
CA GLU A 71 32.57 -3.75 9.42
C GLU A 71 32.57 -5.08 10.20
N ARG A 72 31.91 -6.12 9.67
CA ARG A 72 31.68 -7.42 10.34
C ARG A 72 30.97 -7.31 11.69
N ASP A 73 30.10 -6.33 11.84
CA ASP A 73 29.26 -6.14 13.04
C ASP A 73 28.01 -7.02 12.97
N GLU A 74 28.09 -8.22 13.54
CA GLU A 74 26.97 -9.16 13.59
C GLU A 74 25.77 -8.66 14.41
N GLU A 75 26.00 -7.92 15.49
CA GLU A 75 24.94 -7.46 16.38
C GLU A 75 24.15 -6.32 15.75
N GLY A 76 24.86 -5.34 15.17
CA GLY A 76 24.27 -4.28 14.36
C GLY A 76 23.49 -4.84 13.17
N PHE A 77 24.06 -5.83 12.46
CA PHE A 77 23.39 -6.48 11.34
C PHE A 77 22.06 -7.12 11.77
N LYS A 78 22.04 -7.91 12.86
CA LYS A 78 20.82 -8.55 13.37
C LYS A 78 19.76 -7.52 13.75
N LYS A 79 20.16 -6.46 14.47
CA LYS A 79 19.27 -5.39 14.91
C LYS A 79 18.64 -4.64 13.74
N ARG A 80 19.46 -4.20 12.78
CA ARG A 80 18.97 -3.43 11.62
C ARG A 80 18.14 -4.27 10.66
N THR A 81 18.48 -5.55 10.50
CA THR A 81 17.67 -6.48 9.72
C THR A 81 16.30 -6.70 10.35
N PHE A 82 16.22 -6.81 11.69
CA PHE A 82 14.94 -6.89 12.39
C PHE A 82 14.11 -5.62 12.20
N GLU A 83 14.73 -4.45 12.34
CA GLU A 83 14.07 -3.17 12.12
C GLU A 83 13.57 -2.99 10.67
N LEU A 84 14.34 -3.47 9.70
CA LEU A 84 13.96 -3.48 8.29
C LEU A 84 12.71 -4.35 8.05
N LYS A 85 12.64 -5.54 8.66
CA LYS A 85 11.45 -6.42 8.61
C LYS A 85 10.21 -5.72 9.19
N LEU A 86 10.36 -5.01 10.30
CA LEU A 86 9.25 -4.24 10.88
C LEU A 86 8.78 -3.13 9.92
N CYS A 87 9.70 -2.40 9.30
CA CYS A 87 9.34 -1.35 8.34
C CYS A 87 8.58 -1.91 7.13
N HIS A 88 9.00 -3.07 6.60
CA HIS A 88 8.25 -3.76 5.54
C HIS A 88 6.84 -4.16 6.00
N HIS A 89 6.71 -4.72 7.20
CA HIS A 89 5.39 -5.05 7.76
C HIS A 89 4.48 -3.82 7.92
N PHE A 90 5.02 -2.68 8.36
CA PHE A 90 4.24 -1.43 8.44
C PHE A 90 3.85 -0.89 7.07
N LEU A 91 4.74 -0.98 6.08
CA LEU A 91 4.45 -0.57 4.71
C LEU A 91 3.33 -1.45 4.10
N ASP A 92 3.41 -2.77 4.29
CA ASP A 92 2.41 -3.72 3.81
C ASP A 92 1.06 -3.53 4.51
N ASN A 93 1.03 -3.24 5.81
CA ASN A 93 -0.22 -2.95 6.53
C ASN A 93 -0.83 -1.60 6.13
N ALA A 94 0.00 -0.57 5.90
CA ALA A 94 -0.45 0.70 5.32
C ALA A 94 -1.02 0.51 3.90
N LEU A 95 -0.65 -0.57 3.19
CA LEU A 95 -1.23 -0.98 1.93
C LEU A 95 -2.49 -1.86 2.12
N GLN A 96 -2.52 -2.72 3.14
CA GLN A 96 -3.61 -3.66 3.43
C GLN A 96 -4.86 -3.02 4.04
N ASP A 97 -4.81 -1.84 4.63
CA ASP A 97 -6.02 -1.14 5.12
C ASP A 97 -7.05 -0.88 3.98
N SER A 98 -6.58 -0.97 2.72
CA SER A 98 -7.40 -0.99 1.51
C SER A 98 -7.88 -2.40 1.07
N GLN A 99 -7.16 -3.47 1.39
CA GLN A 99 -7.47 -4.86 1.03
C GLN A 99 -8.29 -5.61 2.09
N HIS A 100 -8.11 -5.31 3.38
CA HIS A 100 -8.79 -6.00 4.48
C HIS A 100 -10.29 -5.68 4.52
N ARG A 101 -10.70 -4.48 4.09
CA ARG A 101 -12.13 -4.15 3.86
C ARG A 101 -12.74 -4.98 2.73
N TYR A 102 -11.95 -5.32 1.70
CA TYR A 102 -12.44 -6.06 0.55
C TYR A 102 -12.71 -7.53 0.91
N LYS A 103 -11.79 -8.19 1.65
CA LYS A 103 -12.00 -9.57 2.12
C LYS A 103 -13.17 -9.69 3.11
N LYS A 104 -13.41 -8.68 3.97
CA LYS A 104 -14.56 -8.67 4.90
C LYS A 104 -15.90 -8.55 4.16
N HIS A 105 -15.96 -7.76 3.09
CA HIS A 105 -17.17 -7.64 2.26
C HIS A 105 -17.48 -8.87 1.41
N ILE A 106 -16.47 -9.59 0.90
CA ILE A 106 -16.70 -10.84 0.16
C ILE A 106 -17.28 -11.91 1.09
N LYS A 107 -16.75 -12.06 2.32
CA LYS A 107 -17.33 -12.98 3.31
C LYS A 107 -18.75 -12.59 3.75
N GLN A 108 -19.09 -11.30 3.82
CA GLN A 108 -20.44 -10.85 4.15
C GLN A 108 -21.45 -11.03 3.00
N ASN A 109 -21.00 -11.03 1.74
CA ASN A 109 -21.88 -11.23 0.58
C ASN A 109 -22.04 -12.71 0.19
N GLN A 110 -21.15 -13.61 0.60
CA GLN A 110 -21.34 -15.06 0.43
C GLN A 110 -22.50 -15.59 1.28
N ASN A 111 -22.83 -14.96 2.41
CA ASN A 111 -23.97 -15.34 3.24
C ASN A 111 -25.32 -14.76 2.76
N LYS A 112 -25.36 -14.00 1.66
CA LYS A 112 -26.59 -13.41 1.09
C LYS A 112 -27.04 -14.04 -0.24
N PHE A 113 -26.28 -15.01 -0.76
CA PHE A 113 -26.62 -15.75 -1.98
C PHE A 113 -26.57 -17.27 -1.76
N SER A 114 -27.01 -17.72 -0.59
CA SER A 114 -27.47 -19.10 -0.41
C SER A 114 -28.94 -19.12 -0.78
N PHE A 115 -29.26 -19.54 -2.00
CA PHE A 115 -30.60 -20.03 -2.35
C PHE A 115 -30.78 -21.43 -1.76
#